data_AF-A0A1C6FKY2-F1
#
_entry.id   AF-A0A1C6FKY2-F1
#
_cell.length_a   1.000
_cell.length_b   1.000
_cell.length_c   1.000
_cell.angle_alpha   90.00
_cell.angle_beta   90.00
_cell.angle_gamma   90.00
#
_symmetry.space_group_name_H-M   'P 1'
#
loop_
_entity.id
_entity.type
_entity.pdbx_description
1 polymer ?
#
loop_
_entity_poly.entity_id
_entity_poly.type
_entity_poly.pdbx_seq_one_letter_code
_entity_poly.pdbx_strand_id
1 'polypeptide(L)'
;MHCSFMMWVLTHILMPERRRPVGSRRIATISSKYAGGVFCRLTDGCTVVCRYAQQFSDDEFRVGDRVVVQIRSFVDEKRWLRGKIRARLS
;
A
#
# COMPACT_ATOMS: atom_id res chain seq x y z
N MET A 1 -0.40 -0.55 17.79
CA MET A 1 -0.29 -0.67 16.32
C MET A 1 -1.05 0.47 15.65
N HIS A 2 -0.51 1.68 15.75
CA HIS A 2 -1.11 2.91 15.25
C HIS A 2 -0.65 3.08 13.79
N CYS A 3 -1.36 2.49 12.83
CA CYS A 3 -1.13 2.77 11.40
C CYS A 3 -1.51 4.24 11.15
N SER A 4 -0.59 5.18 11.43
CA SER A 4 -0.61 6.63 11.14
C SER A 4 -1.97 7.34 11.09
N PHE A 5 -2.98 6.87 11.83
CA PHE A 5 -4.37 7.29 11.66
C PHE A 5 -4.52 8.75 12.10
N MET A 6 -3.83 9.13 13.18
CA MET A 6 -3.68 10.52 13.61
C MET A 6 -2.86 11.37 12.62
N MET A 7 -1.89 10.79 11.91
CA MET A 7 -1.05 11.56 10.98
C MET A 7 -1.78 11.87 9.68
N TRP A 8 -2.81 11.13 9.28
CA TRP A 8 -3.59 11.44 8.08
C TRP A 8 -4.61 12.57 8.27
N VAL A 9 -5.39 12.54 9.35
CA VAL A 9 -6.39 13.59 9.64
C VAL A 9 -5.70 14.93 9.93
N LEU A 10 -4.63 14.93 10.73
CA LEU A 10 -3.87 16.14 11.02
C LEU A 10 -3.15 16.69 9.77
N THR A 11 -2.63 15.84 8.89
CA THR A 11 -1.85 16.35 7.75
C THR A 11 -2.70 16.82 6.58
N HIS A 12 -3.93 16.31 6.42
CA HIS A 12 -4.87 16.81 5.41
C HIS A 12 -5.35 18.25 5.72
N ILE A 13 -5.30 18.66 6.99
CA ILE A 13 -5.72 19.99 7.45
C ILE A 13 -4.52 20.95 7.61
N LEU A 14 -3.36 20.47 8.09
CA LEU A 14 -2.23 21.36 8.47
C LEU A 14 -1.11 21.46 7.43
N MET A 15 -0.90 20.47 6.54
CA MET A 15 0.21 20.50 5.56
C MET A 15 -0.15 19.78 4.25
N PRO A 16 -0.91 20.40 3.34
CA PRO A 16 -1.41 19.77 2.11
C PRO A 16 -0.33 19.28 1.14
N GLU A 17 0.88 19.83 1.23
CA GLU A 17 2.01 19.55 0.33
C GLU A 17 2.93 18.41 0.82
N ARG A 18 3.01 18.15 2.13
CA ARG A 18 4.06 17.26 2.68
C ARG A 18 3.66 15.80 2.87
N ARG A 19 2.38 15.42 2.80
CA ARG A 19 1.95 14.02 3.05
C ARG A 19 0.68 13.63 2.29
N ARG A 20 0.70 13.71 0.96
CA ARG A 20 -0.25 12.95 0.13
C ARG A 20 0.41 11.62 -0.23
N PRO A 21 0.15 10.54 0.51
CA PRO A 21 0.74 9.27 0.13
C PRO A 21 0.09 8.76 -1.16
N VAL A 22 -1.09 9.23 -1.56
CA VAL A 22 -1.60 9.01 -2.91
C VAL A 22 -0.58 9.49 -3.94
N GLY A 23 -0.18 8.59 -4.85
CA GLY A 23 0.86 8.83 -5.83
C GLY A 23 2.26 8.38 -5.37
N SER A 24 2.52 8.36 -4.06
CA SER A 24 3.81 7.93 -3.50
C SER A 24 4.07 6.44 -3.75
N ARG A 25 5.35 6.11 -3.95
CA ARG A 25 5.86 4.75 -4.03
C ARG A 25 6.47 4.36 -2.69
N ARG A 26 6.10 3.19 -2.17
CA ARG A 26 6.56 2.70 -0.87
C ARG A 26 6.92 1.22 -0.96
N ILE A 27 7.85 0.79 -0.12
CA ILE A 27 8.21 -0.63 0.01
C ILE A 27 7.22 -1.29 0.97
N ALA A 28 6.72 -2.45 0.57
CA ALA A 28 5.84 -3.28 1.39
C ALA A 28 6.19 -4.76 1.22
N THR A 29 5.76 -5.59 2.16
CA THR A 29 5.87 -7.05 2.07
C THR A 29 4.50 -7.65 1.81
N ILE A 30 4.39 -8.58 0.86
CA ILE A 30 3.13 -9.31 0.61
C ILE A 30 2.83 -10.20 1.82
N SER A 31 1.74 -9.92 2.52
CA SER A 31 1.32 -10.67 3.70
C SER A 31 0.34 -11.80 3.38
N SER A 32 -0.50 -11.62 2.36
CA SER A 32 -1.45 -12.65 1.90
C SER A 32 -1.99 -12.33 0.50
N LYS A 33 -2.53 -13.34 -0.18
CA LYS A 33 -3.15 -13.23 -1.51
C LYS A 33 -4.66 -13.49 -1.41
N TYR A 34 -5.45 -12.91 -2.31
CA TYR A 34 -6.89 -13.15 -2.44
C TYR A 34 -7.29 -13.10 -3.93
N ALA A 35 -8.53 -13.45 -4.26
CA ALA A 35 -9.00 -13.46 -5.65
C ALA A 35 -8.80 -12.08 -6.33
N GLY A 36 -7.79 -12.00 -7.21
CA GLY A 36 -7.47 -10.82 -8.01
C GLY A 36 -6.60 -9.76 -7.34
N GLY A 37 -5.91 -10.05 -6.23
CA GLY A 37 -4.96 -9.11 -5.62
C GLY A 37 -4.26 -9.64 -4.36
N VAL A 38 -3.57 -8.73 -3.66
CA VAL A 38 -2.81 -9.06 -2.44
C VAL A 38 -2.99 -8.04 -1.33
N PHE A 39 -2.79 -8.49 -0.10
CA PHE A 39 -2.53 -7.61 1.02
C PHE A 39 -1.02 -7.43 1.17
N CYS A 40 -0.59 -6.18 1.29
CA CYS A 40 0.78 -5.82 1.60
C CYS A 40 0.84 -5.10 2.95
N ARG A 41 1.92 -5.32 3.69
CA ARG A 41 2.25 -4.59 4.91
C ARG A 41 3.40 -3.64 4.65
N LEU A 42 3.17 -2.35 4.88
CA LEU A 42 4.21 -1.32 4.83
C LEU A 42 5.12 -1.42 6.05
N THR A 43 6.32 -0.85 5.95
CA THR A 43 7.31 -0.84 7.05
C THR A 43 6.83 -0.10 8.31
N ASP A 44 5.90 0.84 8.16
CA ASP A 44 5.25 1.56 9.26
C ASP A 44 4.06 0.79 9.86
N GLY A 45 3.82 -0.45 9.41
CA GLY A 45 2.73 -1.28 9.89
C GLY A 45 1.37 -0.89 9.33
N CYS A 46 1.29 -0.18 8.20
CA CYS A 46 0.01 0.02 7.51
C CYS A 46 -0.32 -1.12 6.52
N THR A 47 -1.60 -1.47 6.43
CA THR A 47 -2.09 -2.44 5.43
C THR A 47 -2.45 -1.73 4.12
N VAL A 48 -2.01 -2.30 3.01
CA VAL A 48 -2.36 -1.87 1.66
C VAL A 48 -2.99 -3.03 0.92
N VAL A 49 -4.18 -2.81 0.37
CA VAL A 49 -4.85 -3.71 -0.57
C VAL A 49 -4.36 -3.38 -1.97
N CYS A 50 -3.61 -4.29 -2.57
CA CYS A 50 -2.91 -4.05 -3.82
C CYS A 50 -3.49 -4.88 -4.97
N ARG A 51 -3.62 -4.23 -6.13
CA ARG A 51 -3.76 -4.91 -7.42
C ARG A 51 -2.41 -4.95 -8.12
N TYR A 52 -2.22 -5.90 -9.02
CA TYR A 52 -1.04 -5.97 -9.89
C TYR A 52 -1.07 -4.87 -10.95
N ALA A 53 0.11 -4.49 -11.47
CA ALA A 53 0.15 -3.76 -12.73
C ALA A 53 -0.18 -4.65 -13.92
N GLN A 54 -0.58 -4.05 -15.04
CA GLN A 54 -1.12 -4.80 -16.17
C GLN A 54 -0.10 -5.76 -16.77
N GLN A 55 1.18 -5.41 -16.69
CA GLN A 55 2.29 -6.25 -17.13
C GLN A 55 2.64 -7.40 -16.18
N PHE A 56 1.97 -7.51 -15.03
CA PHE A 56 2.26 -8.50 -13.99
C PHE A 56 1.10 -9.48 -13.84
N SER A 57 1.45 -10.75 -13.74
CA SER A 57 0.59 -11.87 -13.38
C SER A 57 0.68 -12.19 -11.89
N ASP A 58 -0.34 -12.86 -11.35
CA ASP A 58 -0.40 -13.23 -9.94
C ASP A 58 0.71 -14.23 -9.55
N ASP A 59 1.07 -15.14 -10.46
CA ASP A 59 2.04 -16.22 -10.23
C ASP A 59 3.49 -15.73 -10.09
N GLU A 60 3.79 -14.51 -10.56
CA GLU A 60 5.10 -13.87 -10.37
C GLU A 60 5.38 -13.46 -8.93
N PHE A 61 4.36 -13.44 -8.06
CA PHE A 61 4.45 -12.92 -6.69
C PHE A 61 4.05 -13.96 -5.66
N ARG A 62 4.85 -14.04 -4.59
CA ARG A 62 4.63 -14.92 -3.44
C ARG A 62 4.42 -14.12 -2.15
N VAL A 63 3.76 -14.75 -1.19
CA VAL A 63 3.72 -14.23 0.19
C VAL A 63 5.14 -14.18 0.73
N GLY A 64 5.52 -13.06 1.36
CA GLY A 64 6.88 -12.78 1.80
C GLY A 64 7.68 -11.91 0.84
N ASP A 65 7.27 -11.77 -0.43
CA ASP A 65 7.98 -10.93 -1.40
C ASP A 65 7.94 -9.46 -0.96
N ARG A 66 9.09 -8.79 -1.10
CA ARG A 66 9.20 -7.34 -0.96
C ARG A 66 8.86 -6.70 -2.30
N VAL A 67 7.96 -5.72 -2.27
CA VAL A 67 7.43 -5.06 -3.47
C VAL A 67 7.42 -3.55 -3.31
N VAL A 68 7.50 -2.85 -4.43
CA VAL A 68 7.20 -1.41 -4.50
C VAL A 68 5.73 -1.23 -4.85
N VAL A 69 4.98 -0.61 -3.96
CA VAL A 69 3.57 -0.28 -4.14
C VAL A 69 3.41 1.21 -4.38
N GLN A 70 2.62 1.59 -5.38
CA GLN A 70 2.15 2.97 -5.52
C GLN A 70 0.79 3.09 -4.84
N ILE A 71 0.68 3.98 -3.84
CA ILE A 71 -0.58 4.21 -3.13
C ILE A 71 -1.53 5.01 -4.04
N ARG A 72 -2.80 4.61 -4.09
CA ARG A 72 -3.83 5.18 -4.97
C ARG A 72 -4.93 5.90 -4.21
N SER A 73 -5.30 5.38 -3.04
CA SER A 73 -6.30 6.01 -2.18
C SER A 73 -6.24 5.43 -0.76
N PHE A 74 -6.90 6.12 0.16
CA PHE A 74 -7.22 5.61 1.50
C PHE A 74 -8.69 5.18 1.54
N VAL A 75 -9.03 4.25 2.44
CA VAL A 75 -10.42 3.88 2.70
C VAL A 75 -10.66 4.05 4.20
N ASP A 76 -11.40 5.10 4.55
CA ASP A 76 -11.58 5.53 5.95
C ASP A 76 -12.22 4.45 6.81
N GLU A 77 -13.33 3.86 6.34
CA GLU A 77 -14.13 2.85 7.04
C GLU A 77 -13.28 1.65 7.51
N LYS A 78 -12.35 1.22 6.66
CA LYS A 78 -11.54 0.02 6.87
C LYS A 78 -10.13 0.32 7.35
N ARG A 79 -9.74 1.59 7.41
CA ARG A 79 -8.45 2.09 7.88
C ARG A 79 -7.25 1.45 7.15
N TRP A 80 -7.40 1.24 5.86
CA TRP A 80 -6.38 0.65 4.99
C TRP A 80 -6.16 1.49 3.72
N LEU A 81 -5.09 1.20 3.01
CA LEU A 81 -4.73 1.88 1.77
C LEU A 81 -5.09 1.01 0.57
N ARG A 82 -5.36 1.61 -0.58
CA ARG A 82 -5.40 0.93 -1.87
C ARG A 82 -4.12 1.23 -2.64
N GLY A 83 -3.54 0.22 -3.26
CA GLY A 83 -2.28 0.33 -3.98
C GLY A 83 -2.23 -0.45 -5.28
N LYS A 84 -1.19 -0.19 -6.06
CA LYS A 84 -0.84 -0.96 -7.25
C LYS A 84 0.61 -1.41 -7.16
N ILE A 85 0.89 -2.70 -7.33
CA ILE A 85 2.27 -3.21 -7.38
C ILE A 85 2.94 -2.65 -8.63
N ARG A 86 4.14 -2.09 -8.47
CA ARG A 86 4.93 -1.50 -9.56
C ARG A 86 6.22 -2.25 -9.83
N ALA A 87 6.75 -2.99 -8.84
CA ALA A 87 7.93 -3.83 -8.98
C ALA A 87 8.01 -4.85 -7.84
N ARG A 88 8.70 -5.96 -8.10
CA ARG A 88 9.24 -6.87 -7.07
C ARG A 88 10.68 -6.45 -6.77
N LEU A 89 11.08 -6.46 -5.51
CA LEU A 89 12.47 -6.27 -5.09
C LEU A 89 13.10 -7.66 -4.99
N SER A 90 14.18 -7.89 -5.74
CA SER A 90 15.01 -9.10 -5.67
C SER A 90 15.86 -9.13 -4.42
#